data_AF-A0A964BL66-F1
#
_entry.id   AF-A0A964BL66-F1
#
_cell.length_a   1.000
_cell.length_b   1.000
_cell.length_c   1.000
_cell.angle_alpha   90.00
_cell.angle_beta   90.00
_cell.angle_gamma   90.00
#
_symmetry.space_group_name_H-M   'P 1'
#
loop_
_entity.id
_entity.type
_entity.pdbx_description
1 polymer ?
#
loop_
_entity_poly.entity_id
_entity_poly.type
_entity_poly.pdbx_seq_one_letter_code
_entity_poly.pdbx_strand_id
1 'polypeptide(L)'
;MAFGKNKPSILTHYSDRQYNQSYLEEWAVNLNDWLRQGKTIYFFVHCPQELRSPNTANYFQSLLNQKDTNIPALPWNKIDPHPTQLSLF
;
A
#
# COMPACT_ATOMS: atom_id res chain seq x y z
N MET A 1 2.55 -19.17 -21.62
CA MET A 1 2.55 -17.87 -20.91
C MET A 1 2.55 -18.15 -19.41
N ALA A 2 3.71 -18.08 -18.76
CA ALA A 2 3.85 -18.34 -17.34
C ALA A 2 3.61 -17.05 -16.56
N PHE A 3 2.56 -17.00 -15.75
CA PHE A 3 2.39 -15.95 -14.75
C PHE A 3 3.51 -16.10 -13.71
N GLY A 4 4.45 -15.15 -13.70
CA GLY A 4 5.59 -15.14 -12.80
C GLY A 4 5.16 -15.09 -11.33
N LYS A 5 5.68 -16.03 -10.54
CA LYS A 5 5.39 -16.26 -9.11
C LYS A 5 6.09 -15.27 -8.16
N ASN A 6 6.29 -14.00 -8.55
CA ASN A 6 6.93 -12.97 -7.71
C ASN A 6 6.01 -11.74 -7.53
N LYS A 7 4.80 -11.95 -7.02
CA LYS A 7 3.92 -10.85 -6.62
C LYS A 7 4.06 -10.63 -5.11
N PRO A 8 4.60 -9.49 -4.65
CA PRO A 8 4.65 -9.21 -3.22
C PRO A 8 3.24 -8.88 -2.71
N SER A 9 2.67 -9.79 -1.92
CA SER A 9 1.43 -9.57 -1.17
C SER A 9 1.77 -9.41 0.30
N ILE A 10 1.42 -8.27 0.90
CA ILE A 10 1.62 -8.03 2.34
C ILE A 10 0.29 -8.27 3.05
N LEU A 11 0.26 -9.30 3.89
CA LEU A 11 -0.88 -9.62 4.74
C LEU A 11 -0.62 -9.05 6.13
N THR A 12 -1.43 -8.10 6.58
CA THR A 12 -1.35 -7.55 7.94
C THR A 12 -2.31 -8.30 8.85
N HIS A 13 -1.79 -9.13 9.77
CA HIS A 13 -2.60 -9.86 10.75
C HIS A 13 -3.08 -8.91 11.87
N TYR A 14 -4.35 -9.04 12.25
CA TYR A 14 -5.08 -8.08 13.10
C TYR A 14 -4.54 -7.90 14.53
N SER A 15 -3.98 -8.94 15.15
CA SER A 15 -3.84 -8.98 16.61
C SER A 15 -2.76 -8.07 17.19
N ASP A 16 -1.83 -7.55 16.38
CA ASP A 16 -0.62 -6.93 16.91
C ASP A 16 -0.17 -5.72 16.08
N ARG A 17 -0.83 -4.57 16.33
CA ARG A 17 -0.55 -3.30 15.62
C ARG A 17 0.92 -2.89 15.69
N GLN A 18 1.60 -3.21 16.79
CA GLN A 18 2.99 -2.83 17.02
C GLN A 18 3.95 -3.62 16.12
N TYR A 19 3.68 -4.91 15.89
CA TYR A 19 4.48 -5.73 14.98
C TYR A 19 4.23 -5.37 13.52
N ASN A 20 2.98 -5.05 13.16
CA ASN A 20 2.64 -4.66 11.79
C ASN A 20 3.42 -3.41 11.32
N GLN A 21 3.75 -2.47 12.20
CA GLN A 21 4.53 -1.28 11.81
C GLN A 21 5.96 -1.65 11.40
N SER A 22 6.68 -2.41 12.24
CA SER A 22 8.05 -2.82 11.94
C SER A 22 8.13 -3.67 10.67
N TYR A 23 7.15 -4.55 10.43
CA TYR A 23 7.08 -5.30 9.17
C TYR A 23 6.87 -4.37 7.97
N LEU A 24 5.99 -3.38 8.06
CA LEU A 24 5.77 -2.41 6.98
C LEU A 24 7.01 -1.56 6.72
N GLU A 25 7.76 -1.18 7.75
CA GLU A 25 9.03 -0.45 7.61
C GLU A 25 10.10 -1.28 6.88
N GLU A 26 10.24 -2.56 7.25
CA GLU A 26 11.15 -3.50 6.58
C GLU A 26 10.76 -3.68 5.10
N TRP A 27 9.48 -3.92 4.84
CA TRP A 27 9.00 -4.08 3.47
C TRP A 27 9.15 -2.82 2.63
N ALA A 28 9.02 -1.63 3.22
CA ALA A 28 9.28 -0.38 2.51
C ALA A 28 10.73 -0.27 2.03
N VAL A 29 11.70 -0.87 2.75
CA VAL A 29 13.10 -0.96 2.27
C VAL A 29 13.18 -1.86 1.04
N ASN A 30 12.66 -3.08 1.13
CA ASN A 30 12.70 -4.05 0.04
C ASN A 30 12.03 -3.53 -1.25
N LEU A 31 10.88 -2.87 -1.11
CA LEU A 31 10.16 -2.30 -2.25
C LEU A 31 10.89 -1.13 -2.87
N ASN A 32 11.52 -0.26 -2.07
CA ASN A 32 12.33 0.84 -2.60
C ASN A 32 13.48 0.32 -3.48
N ASP A 33 14.16 -0.75 -3.05
CA ASP A 33 15.22 -1.37 -3.85
C ASP A 33 14.70 -1.95 -5.16
N TRP A 34 13.53 -2.61 -5.13
CA TRP A 34 12.91 -3.13 -6.34
C TRP A 34 12.43 -2.04 -7.30
N LEU A 35 11.89 -0.94 -6.77
CA LEU A 35 11.50 0.22 -7.56
C LEU A 35 12.72 0.89 -8.22
N ARG A 36 13.84 1.00 -7.50
CA ARG A 36 15.12 1.49 -8.05
C ARG A 36 15.68 0.59 -9.16
N GLN A 37 15.38 -0.71 -9.11
CA GLN A 37 15.68 -1.66 -10.18
C GLN A 37 14.69 -1.61 -11.35
N GLY A 38 13.71 -0.69 -11.35
CA GLY A 38 12.72 -0.55 -12.40
C GLY A 38 11.63 -1.63 -12.39
N LYS A 39 11.43 -2.35 -11.29
CA LYS A 39 10.37 -3.36 -11.20
C LYS A 39 9.01 -2.70 -10.98
N THR A 40 7.99 -3.20 -11.66
CA THR A 40 6.60 -2.87 -11.38
C THR A 40 6.10 -3.69 -10.19
N ILE A 41 5.58 -3.01 -9.17
CA ILE A 41 5.12 -3.63 -7.93
C ILE A 41 3.62 -3.44 -7.81
N TYR A 42 2.91 -4.53 -7.55
CA TYR A 42 1.49 -4.52 -7.21
C TYR A 42 1.37 -4.83 -5.72
N PHE A 43 0.97 -3.83 -4.95
CA PHE A 43 0.86 -3.91 -3.51
C PHE A 43 -0.62 -3.97 -3.10
N PHE A 44 -0.97 -4.96 -2.29
CA PHE A 44 -2.31 -5.13 -1.73
C PHE A 44 -2.18 -5.20 -0.22
N VAL A 45 -3.04 -4.47 0.50
CA VAL A 45 -3.14 -4.53 1.95
C VAL A 45 -4.53 -5.02 2.33
N HIS A 46 -4.58 -5.98 3.24
CA HIS A 46 -5.81 -6.51 3.78
C HIS A 46 -5.71 -6.56 5.30
N CYS A 47 -6.69 -5.96 5.97
CA CYS A 47 -6.88 -6.02 7.41
C CYS A 47 -8.17 -6.80 7.69
N PRO A 48 -8.20 -7.68 8.72
CA PRO A 48 -9.44 -8.36 9.14
C PRO A 48 -10.61 -7.43 9.48
N GLN A 49 -10.32 -6.15 9.76
CA GLN A 49 -11.32 -5.10 9.74
C GLN A 49 -11.05 -4.17 8.56
N GLU A 50 -11.89 -4.28 7.54
CA GLU A 50 -11.70 -3.57 6.26
C GLU A 50 -11.61 -2.05 6.40
N LEU A 51 -12.30 -1.47 7.39
CA LEU A 51 -12.25 -0.04 7.68
C LEU A 51 -10.81 0.47 7.94
N ARG A 52 -9.89 -0.41 8.35
CA ARG A 52 -8.49 -0.05 8.62
C ARG A 52 -7.56 -0.22 7.42
N SER A 53 -7.93 -1.00 6.41
CA SER A 53 -7.12 -1.23 5.20
C SER A 53 -6.67 0.08 4.53
N PRO A 54 -7.55 1.11 4.38
CA PRO A 54 -7.13 2.40 3.81
C PRO A 54 -6.05 3.13 4.61
N ASN A 55 -6.17 3.14 5.94
CA ASN A 55 -5.19 3.81 6.81
C ASN A 55 -3.83 3.13 6.74
N THR A 56 -3.79 1.80 6.66
CA THR A 56 -2.54 1.06 6.51
C THR A 56 -1.86 1.35 5.18
N ALA A 57 -2.63 1.42 4.07
CA ALA A 57 -2.09 1.83 2.77
C ALA A 57 -1.54 3.27 2.78
N ASN A 58 -2.25 4.21 3.41
CA ASN A 58 -1.78 5.59 3.58
C ASN A 58 -0.47 5.67 4.35
N TYR A 59 -0.38 4.92 5.45
CA TYR A 59 0.84 4.86 6.25
C TYR A 59 2.00 4.28 5.44
N PHE A 60 1.77 3.20 4.70
CA PHE A 60 2.79 2.59 3.86
C PHE A 60 3.29 3.51 2.73
N GLN A 61 2.39 4.26 2.08
CA GLN A 61 2.76 5.32 1.13
C GLN A 61 3.67 6.36 1.79
N SER A 62 3.37 6.76 3.03
CA SER A 62 4.18 7.73 3.77
C SER A 62 5.59 7.21 4.04
N LEU A 63 5.74 5.93 4.36
CA LEU A 63 7.05 5.28 4.51
C LEU A 63 7.87 5.29 3.22
N LEU A 64 7.22 5.04 2.07
CA LEU A 64 7.90 5.08 0.77
C LEU A 64 8.30 6.51 0.38
N ASN A 65 7.43 7.50 0.62
CA ASN A 65 7.74 8.91 0.39
C ASN A 65 8.96 9.37 1.22
N GLN A 66 9.09 8.91 2.46
CA GLN A 66 10.25 9.21 3.32
C GLN A 66 11.56 8.61 2.80
N LYS A 67 11.51 7.55 1.98
CA LYS A 67 12.68 6.87 1.41
C LYS A 67 13.11 7.44 0.05
N ASP A 68 12.58 8.61 -0.32
CA ASP A 68 12.82 9.29 -1.59
C ASP A 68 12.55 8.37 -2.80
N THR A 69 11.51 7.55 -2.67
CA THR A 69 11.08 6.66 -3.73
C THR A 69 10.22 7.44 -4.73
N ASN A 70 10.55 7.37 -6.02
CA ASN A 70 9.76 8.00 -7.09
C ASN A 70 8.47 7.21 -7.35
N ILE A 71 7.47 7.39 -6.48
CA ILE A 71 6.14 6.81 -6.62
C ILE A 71 5.09 7.91 -6.83
N PRO A 72 4.06 7.66 -7.65
CA PRO A 72 2.96 8.60 -7.80
C PRO A 72 2.25 8.79 -6.46
N ALA A 73 1.79 10.02 -6.20
CA ALA A 73 0.95 10.29 -5.05
C ALA A 73 -0.37 9.50 -5.15
N LEU A 74 -0.87 9.03 -4.00
CA LEU A 74 -2.17 8.36 -3.96
C LEU A 74 -3.29 9.28 -4.47
N PRO A 75 -4.26 8.75 -5.22
CA PRO A 75 -5.40 9.52 -5.72
C PRO A 75 -6.27 10.06 -4.58
N TRP A 76 -6.11 9.51 -3.37
CA TRP A 76 -6.84 9.92 -2.17
C TRP A 76 -6.62 11.39 -1.77
N ASN A 77 -5.47 11.97 -2.14
CA ASN A 77 -5.21 13.40 -1.94
C ASN A 77 -6.07 14.30 -2.85
N LYS A 78 -6.83 13.71 -3.78
CA LYS A 78 -7.65 14.41 -4.78
C LYS A 78 -9.10 13.95 -4.77
N ILE A 79 -9.55 13.22 -3.74
CA ILE A 79 -10.96 12.83 -3.62
C ILE A 79 -11.76 14.07 -3.26
N ASP A 80 -12.87 14.27 -3.98
CA ASP A 80 -13.85 15.31 -3.66
C ASP A 80 -14.37 15.08 -2.22
N PRO A 81 -14.32 16.09 -1.31
CA PRO A 81 -14.85 15.95 0.05
C PRO A 81 -16.36 15.67 0.08
N HIS A 82 -17.06 15.95 -1.02
CA HIS A 82 -18.48 15.69 -1.20
C HIS A 82 -18.68 14.84 -2.47
N PRO A 83 -18.22 13.58 -2.46
CA PRO A 83 -18.32 12.74 -3.64
C PRO A 83 -19.81 12.55 -3.96
N THR A 84 -20.21 12.97 -5.15
CA THR A 84 -21.58 12.73 -5.61
C THR A 84 -21.70 11.24 -5.90
N GLN A 85 -22.50 10.53 -5.10
CA GLN A 85 -22.85 9.15 -5.39
C GLN A 85 -23.57 9.12 -6.74
N LEU A 86 -22.95 8.53 -7.76
CA LEU A 86 -23.61 8.30 -9.03
C LEU A 86 -24.86 7.45 -8.76
N SER A 87 -26.00 7.84 -9.32
CA SER A 87 -27.20 7.00 -9.24
C SER A 87 -26.91 5.74 -10.04
N LEU A 88 -26.84 4.62 -9.34
CA LEU A 88 -26.68 3.31 -9.97
C LEU A 88 -28.04 2.75 -10.39
N PHE A 89 -29.01 3.64 -10.69
CA PHE A 89 -30.31 3.43 -11.32
C PHE A 89 -30.75 4.76 -11.95
#